data_AF-A0A534U6H9-F1
#
_entry.id   AF-A0A534U6H9-F1
#
_cell.length_a   1.000
_cell.length_b   1.000
_cell.length_c   1.000
_cell.angle_alpha   90.00
_cell.angle_beta   90.00
_cell.angle_gamma   90.00
#
_symmetry.space_group_name_H-M   'P 1'
#
loop_
_entity.id
_entity.type
_entity.pdbx_description
1 polymer ?
#
loop_
_entity_poly.entity_id
_entity_poly.type
_entity_poly.pdbx_seq_one_letter_code
_entity_poly.pdbx_strand_id
1 'polypeptide(L)'
;MSEPSAVLRPGLLPEPLIFERGACGRTGALVDPAAAGGPASTDVLPPALRREDDLAGLPEVGELDVVRHFTRLSQWNLCAATTLYPLGSCTMKYNPLMNEAVARLPGFADLHPLLPASWTQGAMELMARLADFLREVSGLPAVTLQPAAGAHGEL
;
A
#
# COMPACT_ATOMS: atom_id res chain seq x y z
N MET A 1 -0.01 -3.59 36.00
CA MET A 1 -0.54 -3.73 34.63
C MET A 1 0.20 -4.91 34.02
N SER A 2 -0.50 -6.00 33.74
CA SER A 2 0.08 -7.25 33.24
C SER A 2 0.62 -7.03 31.84
N GLU A 3 1.91 -7.29 31.60
CA GLU A 3 2.42 -7.36 30.23
C GLU A 3 1.67 -8.46 29.48
N PRO A 4 1.21 -8.20 28.24
CA PRO A 4 0.70 -9.27 27.40
C PRO A 4 1.88 -10.17 27.04
N SER A 5 1.90 -11.36 27.62
CA SER A 5 2.79 -12.45 27.22
C SER A 5 2.43 -12.85 25.78
N ALA A 6 2.98 -12.11 24.81
CA ALA A 6 2.97 -12.51 23.42
C ALA A 6 3.90 -13.71 23.32
N VAL A 7 3.34 -14.86 22.95
CA VAL A 7 4.12 -16.06 22.59
C VAL A 7 4.84 -15.73 21.28
N LEU A 8 5.97 -15.01 21.40
CA LEU A 8 6.86 -14.71 20.29
C LEU A 8 7.59 -15.99 19.92
N ARG A 9 7.80 -16.21 18.61
CA ARG A 9 8.64 -17.30 18.12
C ARG A 9 10.01 -17.21 18.78
N PRO A 10 10.65 -18.33 19.16
CA PRO A 10 11.98 -18.32 19.74
C PRO A 10 12.95 -17.52 18.86
N GLY A 11 13.59 -16.50 19.44
CA GLY A 11 14.56 -15.63 18.75
C GLY A 11 13.98 -14.32 18.17
N LEU A 12 12.68 -14.07 18.31
CA LEU A 12 12.06 -12.83 17.85
C LEU A 12 12.06 -11.77 18.95
N LEU A 13 12.77 -10.66 18.72
CA LEU A 13 12.83 -9.54 19.67
C LEU A 13 11.51 -8.79 19.72
N PRO A 14 11.04 -8.34 20.91
CA PRO A 14 9.91 -7.41 21.03
C PRO A 14 10.19 -6.14 20.22
N GLU A 15 9.21 -5.70 19.44
CA GLU A 15 9.28 -4.54 18.56
C GLU A 15 8.32 -3.49 19.12
N PRO A 16 8.83 -2.36 19.66
CA PRO A 16 8.00 -1.29 20.20
C PRO A 16 7.21 -0.60 19.09
N LEU A 17 6.23 0.22 19.48
CA LEU A 17 5.51 1.06 18.54
C LEU A 17 6.50 2.02 17.85
N ILE A 18 6.24 2.37 16.60
CA ILE A 18 7.10 3.31 15.86
C ILE A 18 7.19 4.69 16.55
N PHE A 19 6.16 5.07 17.32
CA PHE A 19 6.11 6.30 18.12
C PHE A 19 7.03 6.28 19.35
N GLU A 20 7.42 5.09 19.82
CA GLU A 20 8.36 4.89 20.92
C GLU A 20 9.81 4.81 20.40
N ARG A 21 9.98 4.90 19.07
CA ARG A 21 11.27 5.00 18.39
C ARG A 21 11.52 6.43 17.94
N GLY A 22 12.78 6.71 17.62
CA GLY A 22 13.17 8.01 17.10
C GLY A 22 13.50 9.03 18.18
N ALA A 23 13.44 10.30 17.81
CA ALA A 23 13.68 11.44 18.70
C ALA A 23 13.11 12.71 18.05
N CYS A 24 12.74 13.69 18.87
CA CYS A 24 12.32 15.00 18.37
C CYS A 24 13.38 15.61 17.43
N GLY A 25 12.93 16.15 16.30
CA GLY A 25 13.72 16.71 15.21
C GLY A 25 14.34 15.68 14.27
N ARG A 26 14.08 14.36 14.42
CA ARG A 26 14.68 13.34 13.57
C ARG A 26 13.94 13.21 12.25
N THR A 27 14.69 13.34 11.15
CA THR A 27 14.16 13.25 9.79
C THR A 27 14.50 11.90 9.14
N GLY A 28 13.55 11.36 8.38
CA GLY A 28 13.73 10.22 7.50
C GLY A 28 14.16 10.63 6.10
N ALA A 29 13.42 10.15 5.09
CA ALA A 29 13.65 10.54 3.71
C ALA A 29 13.28 12.01 3.49
N LEU A 30 14.20 12.78 2.93
CA LEU A 30 13.95 14.14 2.46
C LEU A 30 13.29 14.07 1.09
N VAL A 31 12.05 14.53 1.01
CA VAL A 31 11.34 14.71 -0.26
C VAL A 31 11.47 16.16 -0.66
N ASP A 32 11.95 16.43 -1.87
CA ASP A 32 11.90 17.76 -2.46
C ASP A 32 10.45 18.06 -2.90
N PRO A 33 9.76 19.02 -2.26
CA PRO A 33 8.38 19.35 -2.62
C PRO A 33 8.23 19.81 -4.06
N ALA A 34 9.24 20.51 -4.62
CA ALA A 34 9.20 20.99 -5.99
C ALA A 34 9.33 19.83 -6.99
N ALA A 35 10.19 18.85 -6.70
CA ALA A 35 10.29 17.62 -7.49
C ALA A 35 9.00 16.79 -7.45
N ALA A 36 8.22 16.88 -6.36
CA ALA A 36 6.92 16.23 -6.21
C ALA A 36 5.74 17.01 -6.84
N GLY A 37 6.02 18.10 -7.57
CA GLY A 37 4.98 18.95 -8.18
C GLY A 37 4.22 19.83 -7.19
N GLY A 38 4.70 19.91 -5.94
CA GLY A 38 4.19 20.80 -4.90
C GLY A 38 4.84 22.19 -4.95
N PRO A 39 4.27 23.18 -4.24
CA PRO A 39 4.89 24.48 -4.09
C PRO A 39 6.19 24.38 -3.28
N ALA A 40 7.22 25.12 -3.68
CA ALA A 40 8.50 25.15 -2.99
C ALA A 40 8.47 25.84 -1.60
N SER A 41 7.37 26.52 -1.27
CA SER A 41 7.15 27.20 0.02
C SER A 41 5.68 27.14 0.44
N THR A 42 5.44 27.15 1.75
CA THR A 42 4.12 27.33 2.36
C THR A 42 3.58 28.76 2.21
N ASP A 43 4.38 29.70 1.69
CA ASP A 43 3.96 31.08 1.45
C ASP A 43 2.84 31.25 0.44
N VAL A 44 2.58 30.22 -0.37
CA VAL A 44 1.43 30.15 -1.27
C VAL A 44 0.11 30.09 -0.49
N LEU A 45 0.14 29.66 0.78
CA LEU A 45 -1.05 29.55 1.63
C LEU A 45 -1.19 30.77 2.58
N PRO A 46 -2.40 31.35 2.71
CA PRO A 46 -2.70 32.33 3.75
C PRO A 46 -2.36 31.79 5.15
N PRO A 47 -1.85 32.60 6.09
CA PRO A 47 -1.47 32.15 7.42
C PRO A 47 -2.56 31.36 8.16
N ALA A 48 -3.82 31.78 8.03
CA ALA A 48 -4.97 31.12 8.66
C ALA A 48 -5.24 29.68 8.17
N LEU A 49 -4.64 29.26 7.06
CA LEU A 49 -4.75 27.92 6.50
C LEU A 49 -3.46 27.09 6.70
N ARG A 50 -2.43 27.65 7.34
CA ARG A 50 -1.19 26.93 7.64
C ARG A 50 -1.38 26.06 8.87
N ARG A 51 -0.89 24.83 8.81
CA ARG A 51 -0.84 23.93 9.96
C ARG A 51 0.30 24.37 10.89
N GLU A 52 0.05 24.49 12.19
CA GLU A 52 0.98 25.08 13.18
C GLU A 52 1.45 24.08 14.26
N ASP A 53 0.98 22.84 14.23
CA ASP A 53 1.25 21.83 15.26
C ASP A 53 2.52 21.01 15.03
N ASP A 54 3.37 21.42 14.07
CA ASP A 54 4.59 20.70 13.66
C ASP A 54 4.37 19.20 13.42
N LEU A 55 3.23 18.85 12.82
CA LEU A 55 2.84 17.45 12.57
C LEU A 55 2.70 16.59 13.84
N ALA A 56 2.31 17.20 14.96
CA ALA A 56 2.10 16.52 16.23
C ALA A 56 1.35 15.18 16.07
N GLY A 57 1.91 14.13 16.67
CA GLY A 57 1.37 12.76 16.63
C GLY A 57 1.93 11.88 15.51
N LEU A 58 2.78 12.40 14.61
CA LEU A 58 3.56 11.58 13.68
C LEU A 58 4.92 11.17 14.29
N PRO A 59 5.45 9.97 13.96
CA PRO A 59 6.75 9.53 14.47
C PRO A 59 7.90 10.22 13.74
N GLU A 60 8.89 10.68 14.51
CA GLU A 60 10.11 11.32 14.00
C GLU A 60 11.25 10.29 13.99
N VAL A 61 11.37 9.54 12.89
CA VAL A 61 12.27 8.38 12.77
C VAL A 61 13.13 8.47 11.51
N GLY A 62 14.36 7.96 11.62
CA GLY A 62 15.26 7.88 10.47
C GLY A 62 14.83 6.77 9.51
N GLU A 63 15.21 6.87 8.24
CA GLU A 63 14.85 5.88 7.22
C GLU A 63 15.26 4.45 7.61
N LEU A 64 16.47 4.29 8.17
CA LEU A 64 16.94 2.98 8.63
C LEU A 64 16.13 2.44 9.82
N ASP A 65 15.64 3.33 10.70
CA ASP A 65 14.77 2.94 11.80
C ASP A 65 13.42 2.43 11.27
N VAL A 66 12.86 3.08 10.24
CA VAL A 66 11.64 2.65 9.54
C VAL A 66 11.83 1.28 8.89
N VAL A 67 12.92 1.09 8.14
CA VAL A 67 13.22 -0.19 7.47
C VAL A 67 13.35 -1.31 8.51
N ARG A 68 14.09 -1.08 9.60
CA ARG A 68 14.26 -2.07 10.69
C ARG A 68 12.94 -2.40 11.37
N HIS A 69 12.12 -1.39 11.64
CA HIS A 69 10.82 -1.54 12.29
C HIS A 69 9.90 -2.45 11.46
N PHE A 70 9.65 -2.10 10.20
CA PHE A 70 8.74 -2.88 9.35
C PHE A 70 9.31 -4.26 8.97
N THR A 71 10.63 -4.39 8.85
CA THR A 71 11.27 -5.71 8.64
C THR A 71 11.06 -6.63 9.85
N ARG A 72 11.15 -6.11 11.08
CA ARG A 72 10.90 -6.92 12.28
C ARG A 72 9.42 -7.25 12.42
N LEU A 73 8.52 -6.29 12.19
CA LEU A 73 7.08 -6.55 12.18
C LEU A 73 6.68 -7.60 11.13
N SER A 74 7.35 -7.66 9.97
CA SER A 74 7.06 -8.69 8.98
C SER A 74 7.35 -10.10 9.52
N GLN A 75 8.36 -10.26 10.39
CA GLN A 75 8.69 -11.55 11.01
C GLN A 75 7.67 -11.98 12.07
N TRP A 76 6.85 -11.05 12.57
CA TRP A 76 5.77 -11.32 13.52
C TRP A 76 4.51 -11.83 12.81
N ASN A 77 4.45 -11.72 11.48
CA ASN A 77 3.31 -12.14 10.69
C ASN A 77 3.51 -13.53 10.09
N LEU A 78 2.45 -14.34 10.14
CA LEU A 78 2.32 -15.52 9.30
C LEU A 78 1.86 -15.08 7.91
N CYS A 79 2.47 -15.60 6.85
CA CYS A 79 2.08 -15.29 5.48
C CYS A 79 2.08 -16.53 4.57
N ALA A 80 1.27 -16.50 3.52
CA ALA A 80 1.16 -17.59 2.55
C ALA A 80 2.46 -17.87 1.79
N ALA A 81 3.40 -16.91 1.76
CA ALA A 81 4.71 -17.09 1.14
C ALA A 81 5.64 -18.03 1.94
N THR A 82 5.45 -18.15 3.26
CA THR A 82 6.34 -18.92 4.14
C THR A 82 5.65 -20.09 4.83
N THR A 83 4.32 -20.17 4.79
CA THR A 83 3.56 -21.19 5.53
C THR A 83 2.27 -21.53 4.79
N LEU A 84 1.85 -22.80 4.86
CA LEU A 84 0.53 -23.22 4.42
C LEU A 84 -0.56 -22.47 5.20
N TYR A 85 -1.50 -21.85 4.49
CA TYR A 85 -2.50 -20.96 5.07
C TYR A 85 -3.95 -21.44 4.76
N PRO A 86 -4.43 -22.54 5.38
CA PRO A 86 -5.64 -23.25 4.94
C PRO A 86 -6.93 -22.60 5.45
N LEU A 87 -7.20 -21.36 5.05
CA LEU A 87 -8.43 -20.66 5.38
C LEU A 87 -9.54 -20.98 4.37
N GLY A 88 -10.61 -21.62 4.85
CA GLY A 88 -11.82 -21.87 4.07
C GLY A 88 -12.42 -20.56 3.54
N SER A 89 -13.06 -20.64 2.36
CA SER A 89 -13.66 -19.50 1.64
C SER A 89 -12.72 -18.38 1.19
N CYS A 90 -11.47 -18.34 1.65
CA CYS A 90 -10.52 -17.25 1.36
C CYS A 90 -9.68 -17.51 0.10
N THR A 91 -9.61 -18.75 -0.38
CA THR A 91 -8.80 -19.16 -1.54
C THR A 91 -7.34 -18.68 -1.43
N MET A 92 -6.67 -19.02 -0.32
CA MET A 92 -5.28 -18.65 -0.04
C MET A 92 -4.28 -19.39 -0.97
N LYS A 93 -4.32 -19.07 -2.26
CA LYS A 93 -3.45 -19.60 -3.31
C LYS A 93 -2.11 -18.86 -3.33
N TYR A 94 -1.16 -19.39 -4.09
CA TYR A 94 0.09 -18.68 -4.38
C TYR A 94 -0.18 -17.38 -5.14
N ASN A 95 0.50 -16.30 -4.73
CA ASN A 95 0.55 -15.01 -5.42
C ASN A 95 1.86 -14.92 -6.24
N PRO A 96 1.83 -15.11 -7.57
CA PRO A 96 3.04 -15.07 -8.38
C PRO A 96 3.79 -13.75 -8.28
N LEU A 97 5.08 -13.80 -7.95
CA LEU A 97 5.94 -12.60 -7.85
C LEU A 97 6.00 -11.80 -9.15
N MET A 98 5.82 -12.45 -10.31
CA MET A 98 5.75 -11.78 -11.61
C MET A 98 4.59 -10.77 -11.67
N ASN A 99 3.48 -11.02 -10.97
CA ASN A 99 2.34 -10.11 -10.98
C ASN A 99 2.69 -8.75 -10.33
N GLU A 100 3.53 -8.76 -9.29
CA GLU A 100 4.05 -7.53 -8.67
C GLU A 100 4.96 -6.76 -9.63
N ALA A 101 5.76 -7.46 -10.43
CA ALA A 101 6.62 -6.83 -11.44
C ALA A 101 5.78 -6.20 -12.56
N VAL A 102 4.76 -6.90 -13.06
CA VAL A 102 3.89 -6.42 -14.13
C VAL A 102 3.01 -5.25 -13.67
N ALA A 103 2.50 -5.28 -12.44
CA ALA A 103 1.73 -4.18 -11.87
C ALA A 103 2.55 -2.88 -11.73
N ARG A 104 3.88 -2.99 -11.59
CA ARG A 104 4.82 -1.87 -11.48
C ARG A 104 5.34 -1.34 -12.82
N LEU A 105 4.88 -1.87 -13.94
CA LEU A 105 5.32 -1.39 -15.25
C LEU A 105 4.97 0.10 -15.43
N PRO A 106 5.90 0.90 -15.97
CA PRO A 106 5.62 2.29 -16.33
C PRO A 106 4.42 2.38 -17.27
N GLY A 107 3.54 3.35 -17.03
CA GLY A 107 2.28 3.47 -17.77
C GLY A 107 1.11 2.67 -17.20
N PHE A 108 1.33 1.80 -16.21
CA PHE A 108 0.28 1.24 -15.35
C PHE A 108 0.34 1.82 -13.94
N ALA A 109 1.51 1.74 -13.29
CA ALA A 109 1.68 2.17 -11.89
C ALA A 109 1.43 3.67 -11.68
N ASP A 110 1.82 4.49 -12.66
CA ASP A 110 1.77 5.95 -12.59
C ASP A 110 0.63 6.55 -13.43
N LEU A 111 -0.31 5.71 -13.91
CA LEU A 111 -1.36 6.16 -14.83
C LEU A 111 -2.46 6.92 -14.09
N HIS A 112 -2.61 8.21 -14.38
CA HIS A 112 -3.70 9.00 -13.80
C HIS A 112 -5.05 8.64 -14.46
N PRO A 113 -6.11 8.32 -13.70
CA PRO A 113 -7.37 7.81 -14.24
C PRO A 113 -8.13 8.80 -15.14
N LEU A 114 -7.88 10.10 -15.00
CA LEU A 114 -8.50 11.16 -15.83
C LEU A 114 -7.69 11.54 -17.08
N LEU A 115 -6.67 10.77 -17.45
CA LEU A 115 -5.95 11.01 -18.71
C LEU A 115 -6.88 10.78 -19.91
N PRO A 116 -6.69 11.52 -21.02
CA PRO A 116 -7.45 11.29 -22.24
C PRO A 116 -7.35 9.83 -22.70
N ALA A 117 -8.48 9.26 -23.15
CA ALA A 117 -8.54 7.87 -23.61
C ALA A 117 -7.52 7.53 -24.70
N SER A 118 -7.13 8.52 -25.53
CA SER A 118 -6.09 8.36 -26.54
C SER A 118 -4.71 8.00 -25.97
N TRP A 119 -4.45 8.33 -24.70
CA TRP A 119 -3.17 8.08 -24.02
C TRP A 119 -3.20 6.85 -23.11
N THR A 120 -4.36 6.24 -22.91
CA THR A 120 -4.57 5.13 -21.95
C THR A 120 -4.93 3.81 -22.63
N GLN A 121 -4.72 3.70 -23.95
CA GLN A 121 -5.15 2.54 -24.75
C GLN A 121 -4.64 1.19 -24.21
N GLY A 122 -3.40 1.12 -23.72
CA GLY A 122 -2.86 -0.13 -23.15
C GLY A 122 -3.60 -0.59 -21.89
N ALA A 123 -4.01 0.33 -21.02
CA ALA A 123 -4.81 0.01 -19.84
C ALA A 123 -6.25 -0.40 -20.22
N MET A 124 -6.85 0.28 -21.19
CA MET A 124 -8.19 -0.07 -21.66
C MET A 124 -8.23 -1.42 -22.37
N GLU A 125 -7.21 -1.75 -23.15
CA GLU A 125 -7.06 -3.07 -23.79
C GLU A 125 -6.93 -4.18 -22.73
N LEU A 126 -6.12 -3.95 -21.67
CA LEU A 126 -6.00 -4.89 -20.55
C LEU A 126 -7.35 -5.13 -19.86
N MET A 127 -8.08 -4.05 -19.56
CA MET A 127 -9.41 -4.13 -18.93
C MET A 127 -10.42 -4.87 -19.81
N ALA A 128 -10.45 -4.57 -21.11
CA ALA A 128 -11.35 -5.22 -22.06
C ALA A 128 -11.07 -6.73 -22.16
N ARG A 129 -9.79 -7.12 -22.28
CA ARG A 129 -9.39 -8.53 -22.33
C ARG A 129 -9.74 -9.28 -21.05
N LEU A 130 -9.49 -8.67 -19.89
CA LEU A 130 -9.86 -9.26 -18.61
C LEU A 130 -11.38 -9.46 -18.51
N ALA A 131 -12.16 -8.46 -18.93
CA ALA A 131 -13.62 -8.57 -18.95
C ALA A 131 -14.10 -9.72 -19.86
N ASP A 132 -13.49 -9.88 -21.03
CA ASP A 132 -13.79 -10.98 -21.95
C ASP A 132 -13.46 -12.35 -21.34
N PHE A 133 -12.29 -12.51 -20.71
CA PHE A 133 -11.92 -13.75 -20.04
C PHE A 133 -12.88 -14.10 -18.90
N LEU A 134 -13.27 -13.13 -18.08
CA LEU A 134 -14.23 -13.34 -17.00
C LEU A 134 -15.61 -13.69 -17.53
N ARG A 135 -16.03 -13.05 -18.64
CA ARG A 135 -17.28 -13.35 -19.33
C ARG A 135 -17.31 -14.79 -19.82
N GLU A 136 -16.25 -15.24 -20.47
CA GLU A 136 -16.11 -16.61 -20.98
C GLU A 136 -16.15 -17.65 -19.85
N VAL A 137 -15.40 -17.43 -18.76
CA VAL A 137 -15.34 -18.36 -17.63
C VAL A 137 -16.64 -18.41 -16.82
N SER A 138 -17.35 -17.27 -16.70
CA SER A 138 -18.60 -17.18 -15.92
C SER A 138 -19.85 -17.53 -16.73
N GLY A 139 -19.80 -17.50 -18.07
CA GLY A 139 -20.97 -17.67 -18.93
C GLY A 139 -21.96 -16.50 -18.89
N LEU A 140 -21.56 -15.35 -18.33
CA LEU A 140 -22.41 -14.15 -18.27
C LEU A 140 -22.42 -13.42 -19.61
N PRO A 141 -23.44 -12.60 -19.90
CA PRO A 141 -23.46 -11.79 -21.13
C PRO A 141 -22.47 -10.62 -21.08
N ALA A 142 -22.18 -10.10 -19.89
CA ALA A 142 -21.28 -8.95 -19.66
C ALA A 142 -20.74 -8.96 -18.22
N VAL A 143 -19.65 -8.23 -17.97
CA VAL A 143 -19.05 -8.03 -16.65
C VAL A 143 -18.63 -6.57 -16.46
N THR A 144 -18.52 -6.12 -15.21
CA THR A 144 -17.93 -4.83 -14.85
C THR A 144 -16.70 -5.04 -13.96
N LEU A 145 -15.68 -4.20 -14.12
CA LEU A 145 -14.45 -4.21 -13.33
C LEU A 145 -14.40 -3.09 -12.27
N GLN A 146 -15.50 -2.36 -12.09
CA GLN A 146 -15.58 -1.21 -11.18
C GLN A 146 -15.63 -1.58 -9.69
N PRO A 147 -16.33 -2.65 -9.25
CA PRO A 147 -16.40 -3.00 -7.83
C PRO A 147 -15.02 -3.35 -7.25
N ALA A 148 -14.67 -2.75 -6.11
CA ALA A 148 -13.36 -2.93 -5.48
C ALA A 148 -13.20 -4.23 -4.66
N ALA A 149 -14.31 -4.93 -4.38
CA ALA A 149 -14.34 -6.17 -3.60
C ALA A 149 -15.62 -6.97 -3.89
N GLY A 150 -15.66 -8.24 -3.45
CA GLY A 150 -16.84 -9.11 -3.63
C GLY A 150 -18.13 -8.53 -3.06
N ALA A 151 -18.13 -8.15 -1.77
CA ALA A 151 -19.30 -7.57 -1.11
C ALA A 151 -19.79 -6.26 -1.77
N HIS A 152 -18.91 -5.49 -2.41
CA HIS A 152 -19.31 -4.29 -3.16
C HIS A 152 -20.05 -4.67 -4.46
N GLY A 153 -19.70 -5.79 -5.10
CA GLY A 153 -20.42 -6.28 -6.27
C GLY A 153 -21.83 -6.80 -5.97
N GLU A 154 -22.17 -7.00 -4.70
CA GLU A 154 -23.48 -7.49 -4.24
C GLU A 154 -24.47 -6.36 -3.89
N LEU A 155 -24.01 -5.10 -3.82
CA LEU A 155 -24.82 -3.90 -3.49
C LEU A 155 -25.50 -3.32 -4.73
#